data_AF-A0A3D0HU32-F1
#
_entry.id   AF-A0A3D0HU32-F1
#
_cell.length_a   1.000
_cell.length_b   1.000
_cell.length_c   1.000
_cell.angle_alpha   90.00
_cell.angle_beta   90.00
_cell.angle_gamma   90.00
#
_symmetry.space_group_name_H-M   'P 1'
#
loop_
_entity.id
_entity.type
_entity.pdbx_description
1 polymer ?
#
loop_
_entity_poly.entity_id
_entity_poly.type
_entity_poly.pdbx_seq_one_letter_code
_entity_poly.pdbx_strand_id
1 'polypeptide(L)'
;MKKVLSLILFISLTSWCFSQNNTGTGNHEANSHCLDCHGQKVYGYVNPDDGNSVRKLMPVDFRVDSVLFYTGAHHTFKCVDCHVPEYDSFPHPNQLRFEPMYACLDCHGGDETYAKYHFETIDEQFRKSVHSPETLSGFTCWNCHDPHSFRINQRTGETIANTIAYDNAVCMKCHFETGSEKMLLLANEKLKPMSVSHDWLPNQELHFKQVRCIECHAAMHDSLLIAHMVTSADSAVRQCKECHSRNSMLLSSWYRFQNIENRSKNGFVNGILLNEAYVIGASRNEILNILSLVLFGLTLGGILVHALFRLKINKRKSHE
;
A
#
# COMPACT_ATOMS: atom_id res chain seq x y z
N MET A 1 -31.75 -9.76 56.65
CA MET A 1 -31.57 -8.76 55.58
C MET A 1 -30.11 -8.62 55.08
N LYS A 2 -29.29 -9.70 55.09
CA LYS A 2 -27.90 -9.68 54.56
C LYS A 2 -27.62 -10.78 53.52
N LYS A 3 -28.64 -11.53 53.08
CA LYS A 3 -28.50 -12.62 52.10
C LYS A 3 -29.20 -12.37 50.75
N VAL A 4 -29.86 -11.22 50.58
CA VAL A 4 -30.55 -10.87 49.33
C VAL A 4 -29.71 -9.91 48.46
N LEU A 5 -28.68 -9.25 49.03
CA LEU A 5 -27.87 -8.29 48.29
C LEU A 5 -26.75 -8.92 47.43
N SER A 6 -26.33 -10.16 47.70
CA SER A 6 -25.25 -10.80 46.92
C SER A 6 -25.70 -11.46 45.63
N LEU A 7 -27.01 -11.62 45.39
CA LEU A 7 -27.52 -12.25 44.17
C LEU A 7 -27.74 -11.25 43.02
N ILE A 8 -27.84 -9.95 43.32
CA ILE A 8 -28.04 -8.89 42.31
C ILE A 8 -26.69 -8.42 41.72
N LEU A 9 -25.57 -8.69 42.39
CA LEU A 9 -24.23 -8.34 41.90
C LEU A 9 -23.61 -9.37 40.93
N PHE A 10 -24.25 -10.53 40.76
CA PHE A 10 -23.76 -11.61 39.88
C PHE A 10 -24.48 -11.69 38.52
N ILE A 11 -25.54 -10.89 38.31
CA ILE A 11 -26.37 -10.91 37.09
C ILE A 11 -26.12 -9.67 36.20
N SER A 12 -25.35 -8.68 36.68
CA SER A 12 -25.06 -7.43 35.94
C SER A 12 -23.70 -7.39 35.24
N LEU A 13 -22.92 -8.49 35.28
CA LEU A 13 -21.58 -8.54 34.68
C LEU A 13 -21.44 -9.43 33.43
N THR A 14 -22.53 -9.98 32.88
CA THR A 14 -22.48 -10.80 31.66
C THR A 14 -22.98 -10.08 30.39
N SER A 15 -23.37 -8.81 30.49
CA SER A 15 -23.97 -8.09 29.35
C SER A 15 -22.99 -7.29 28.49
N TRP A 16 -21.67 -7.39 28.72
CA TRP A 16 -20.66 -6.62 27.97
C TRP A 16 -19.49 -7.51 27.54
N CYS A 17 -19.81 -8.54 26.74
CA CYS A 17 -18.82 -9.19 25.89
C CYS A 17 -19.49 -9.90 24.71
N PHE A 18 -20.47 -9.25 24.07
CA PHE A 18 -20.64 -9.43 22.64
C PHE A 18 -19.79 -8.35 21.97
N SER A 19 -18.49 -8.62 21.86
CA SER A 19 -17.77 -8.12 20.69
C SER A 19 -18.48 -8.81 19.53
N GLN A 20 -19.36 -8.09 18.84
CA GLN A 20 -19.69 -8.45 17.47
C GLN A 20 -18.41 -8.25 16.67
N ASN A 21 -17.50 -9.23 16.75
CA ASN A 21 -16.73 -9.59 15.59
C ASN A 21 -17.76 -10.12 14.60
N ASN A 22 -18.44 -9.19 13.92
CA ASN A 22 -19.16 -9.50 12.71
C ASN A 22 -18.09 -9.82 11.66
N THR A 23 -17.45 -10.97 11.79
CA THR A 23 -16.92 -11.70 10.65
C THR A 23 -18.16 -12.15 9.91
N GLY A 24 -18.81 -11.21 9.21
CA GLY A 24 -19.85 -11.54 8.28
C GLY A 24 -19.24 -12.58 7.36
N THR A 25 -19.66 -13.83 7.51
CA THR A 25 -19.42 -14.84 6.49
C THR A 25 -19.84 -14.15 5.22
N GLY A 26 -18.92 -13.93 4.28
CA GLY A 26 -19.24 -13.26 3.03
C GLY A 26 -20.44 -13.91 2.37
N ASN A 27 -20.94 -13.35 1.28
CA ASN A 27 -22.10 -13.90 0.56
C ASN A 27 -21.76 -15.22 -0.18
N HIS A 28 -21.07 -16.17 0.48
CA HIS A 28 -20.60 -17.46 -0.02
C HIS A 28 -21.71 -18.29 -0.63
N GLU A 29 -22.82 -18.47 0.09
CA GLU A 29 -23.97 -19.22 -0.41
C GLU A 29 -24.57 -18.52 -1.63
N ALA A 30 -24.80 -17.21 -1.53
CA ALA A 30 -25.36 -16.43 -2.62
C ALA A 30 -24.44 -16.40 -3.87
N ASN A 31 -23.12 -16.45 -3.71
CA ASN A 31 -22.16 -16.40 -4.82
C ASN A 31 -21.76 -17.80 -5.34
N SER A 32 -22.14 -18.87 -4.65
CA SER A 32 -21.74 -20.24 -4.98
C SER A 32 -22.07 -20.60 -6.43
N HIS A 33 -23.28 -20.29 -6.88
CA HIS A 33 -23.74 -20.57 -8.24
C HIS A 33 -22.88 -19.88 -9.32
N CYS A 34 -22.40 -18.66 -9.09
CA CYS A 34 -21.45 -18.00 -10.01
C CYS A 34 -20.09 -18.72 -9.98
N LEU A 35 -19.61 -19.03 -8.77
CA LEU A 35 -18.27 -19.59 -8.54
C LEU A 35 -18.16 -21.07 -8.96
N ASP A 36 -19.27 -21.78 -9.14
CA ASP A 36 -19.29 -23.13 -9.71
C ASP A 36 -18.65 -23.17 -11.11
N CYS A 37 -18.79 -22.09 -11.88
CA CYS A 37 -18.12 -21.91 -13.17
C CYS A 37 -16.92 -20.95 -13.08
N HIS A 38 -17.11 -19.75 -12.53
CA HIS A 38 -16.10 -18.70 -12.50
C HIS A 38 -14.95 -18.97 -11.52
N GLY A 39 -15.15 -19.84 -10.53
CA GLY A 39 -14.11 -20.30 -9.61
C GLY A 39 -13.22 -21.40 -10.18
N GLN A 40 -13.49 -21.89 -11.40
CA GLN A 40 -12.87 -23.07 -11.97
C GLN A 40 -12.04 -22.76 -13.22
N LYS A 41 -11.09 -23.64 -13.55
CA LYS A 41 -10.30 -23.55 -14.80
C LYS A 41 -11.07 -24.00 -16.04
N VAL A 42 -12.13 -24.78 -15.83
CA VAL A 42 -13.01 -25.32 -16.86
C VAL A 42 -14.44 -25.19 -16.38
N TYR A 43 -15.35 -24.97 -17.32
CA TYR A 43 -16.78 -25.03 -17.06
C TYR A 43 -17.42 -26.05 -18.00
N GLY A 44 -18.57 -26.57 -17.59
CA GLY A 44 -19.34 -27.49 -18.39
C GLY A 44 -20.83 -27.23 -18.24
N TYR A 45 -21.58 -27.49 -19.31
CA TYR A 45 -23.02 -27.36 -19.34
C TYR A 45 -23.62 -28.32 -20.38
N VAL A 46 -24.91 -28.60 -20.27
CA VAL A 46 -25.67 -29.31 -21.30
C VAL A 46 -26.27 -28.27 -22.23
N ASN A 47 -25.97 -28.36 -23.52
CA ASN A 47 -26.56 -27.46 -24.50
C ASN A 47 -28.06 -27.76 -24.63
N PRO A 48 -28.95 -26.79 -24.36
CA PRO A 48 -30.39 -27.02 -24.42
C PRO A 48 -30.90 -27.32 -25.83
N ASP A 49 -30.19 -26.91 -26.89
CA ASP A 49 -30.64 -27.08 -28.27
C ASP A 49 -30.44 -28.50 -28.80
N ASP A 50 -29.35 -29.18 -28.40
CA ASP A 50 -28.97 -30.50 -28.93
C ASP A 50 -28.72 -31.57 -27.85
N GLY A 51 -28.80 -31.21 -26.56
CA GLY A 51 -28.61 -32.11 -25.43
C GLY A 51 -27.17 -32.55 -25.18
N ASN A 52 -26.20 -32.02 -25.93
CA ASN A 52 -24.80 -32.42 -25.79
C ASN A 52 -24.14 -31.79 -24.57
N SER A 53 -23.34 -32.57 -23.85
CA SER A 53 -22.48 -32.06 -22.78
C SER A 53 -21.28 -31.32 -23.38
N VAL A 54 -21.18 -30.02 -23.09
CA VAL A 54 -20.08 -29.16 -23.49
C VAL A 54 -19.13 -28.99 -22.30
N ARG A 55 -17.82 -29.08 -22.55
CA ARG A 55 -16.77 -28.75 -21.58
C ARG A 55 -15.74 -27.86 -22.22
N LYS A 56 -15.49 -26.68 -21.65
CA LYS A 56 -14.59 -25.65 -22.21
C LYS A 56 -13.67 -25.08 -21.14
N LEU A 57 -12.56 -24.50 -21.57
CA LEU A 57 -11.67 -23.73 -20.69
C LEU A 57 -12.36 -22.42 -20.31
N MET A 58 -12.27 -22.04 -19.03
CA MET A 58 -12.69 -20.72 -18.57
C MET A 58 -11.57 -19.71 -18.90
N PRO A 59 -11.87 -18.65 -19.68
CA PRO A 59 -10.92 -17.57 -19.97
C PRO A 59 -10.35 -16.99 -18.68
N VAL A 60 -9.06 -16.64 -18.69
CA VAL A 60 -8.34 -16.20 -17.48
C VAL A 60 -9.01 -14.98 -16.86
N ASP A 61 -9.46 -14.03 -17.67
CA ASP A 61 -10.08 -12.78 -17.22
C ASP A 61 -11.51 -12.96 -16.66
N PHE A 62 -12.12 -14.14 -16.86
CA PHE A 62 -13.42 -14.49 -16.28
C PHE A 62 -13.28 -15.42 -15.07
N ARG A 63 -12.06 -15.74 -14.64
CA ARG A 63 -11.83 -16.56 -13.45
C ARG A 63 -11.69 -15.70 -12.21
N VAL A 64 -12.40 -16.09 -11.17
CA VAL A 64 -12.33 -15.48 -9.84
C VAL A 64 -11.72 -16.49 -8.88
N ASP A 65 -10.58 -16.14 -8.28
CA ASP A 65 -10.05 -16.92 -7.16
C ASP A 65 -10.91 -16.62 -5.92
N SER A 66 -11.74 -17.59 -5.53
CA SER A 66 -12.68 -17.40 -4.42
C SER A 66 -11.97 -17.14 -3.10
N VAL A 67 -10.79 -17.72 -2.87
CA VAL A 67 -10.01 -17.50 -1.65
C VAL A 67 -9.51 -16.05 -1.61
N LEU A 68 -9.04 -15.53 -2.74
CA LEU A 68 -8.63 -14.13 -2.83
C LEU A 68 -9.83 -13.17 -2.73
N PHE A 69 -10.97 -13.49 -3.34
CA PHE A 69 -12.19 -12.69 -3.24
C PHE A 69 -12.67 -12.53 -1.79
N TYR A 70 -12.76 -13.63 -1.05
CA TYR A 70 -13.25 -13.59 0.33
C TYR A 70 -12.25 -12.99 1.34
N THR A 71 -11.07 -12.60 0.88
CA THR A 71 -10.08 -11.83 1.65
C THR A 71 -9.89 -10.41 1.14
N GLY A 72 -10.59 -10.03 0.07
CA GLY A 72 -10.54 -8.71 -0.56
C GLY A 72 -11.45 -7.68 0.11
N ALA A 73 -11.31 -6.42 -0.31
CA ALA A 73 -12.06 -5.28 0.23
C ALA A 73 -13.58 -5.39 0.03
N HIS A 74 -14.00 -6.09 -1.01
CA HIS A 74 -15.40 -6.22 -1.43
C HIS A 74 -16.00 -7.61 -1.11
N HIS A 75 -15.38 -8.38 -0.21
CA HIS A 75 -15.78 -9.77 0.09
C HIS A 75 -17.24 -9.94 0.57
N THR A 76 -17.86 -8.85 1.05
CA THR A 76 -19.24 -8.85 1.53
C THR A 76 -20.26 -8.73 0.39
N PHE A 77 -19.86 -8.39 -0.84
CA PHE A 77 -20.80 -8.25 -1.95
C PHE A 77 -21.20 -9.59 -2.55
N LYS A 78 -22.44 -9.66 -3.04
CA LYS A 78 -22.85 -10.66 -4.00
C LYS A 78 -22.25 -10.32 -5.36
N CYS A 79 -22.02 -11.33 -6.20
CA CYS A 79 -21.54 -11.10 -7.57
C CYS A 79 -22.47 -10.11 -8.31
N VAL A 80 -23.79 -10.29 -8.17
CA VAL A 80 -24.83 -9.44 -8.78
C VAL A 80 -25.05 -8.09 -8.07
N ASP A 81 -24.30 -7.78 -7.02
CA ASP A 81 -24.28 -6.41 -6.48
C ASP A 81 -23.37 -5.51 -7.34
N CYS A 82 -22.39 -6.11 -8.04
CA CYS A 82 -21.46 -5.43 -8.96
C CYS A 82 -21.68 -5.81 -10.43
N HIS A 83 -22.37 -6.90 -10.70
CA HIS A 83 -22.79 -7.31 -12.04
C HIS A 83 -24.30 -7.19 -12.18
N VAL A 84 -24.79 -6.92 -13.38
CA VAL A 84 -26.23 -6.82 -13.63
C VAL A 84 -26.95 -8.14 -13.29
N PRO A 85 -28.16 -8.09 -12.70
CA PRO A 85 -28.85 -9.29 -12.20
C PRO A 85 -29.11 -10.37 -13.26
N GLU A 86 -29.13 -10.02 -14.54
CA GLU A 86 -29.31 -10.95 -15.65
C GLU A 86 -28.20 -12.02 -15.75
N TYR A 87 -27.05 -11.82 -15.10
CA TYR A 87 -26.03 -12.86 -14.94
C TYR A 87 -26.47 -14.03 -14.07
N ASP A 88 -27.57 -13.93 -13.30
CA ASP A 88 -28.13 -15.06 -12.54
C ASP A 88 -28.73 -16.14 -13.46
N SER A 89 -28.97 -15.82 -14.74
CA SER A 89 -29.49 -16.76 -15.74
C SER A 89 -28.36 -17.37 -16.59
N PHE A 90 -28.38 -18.70 -16.75
CA PHE A 90 -27.44 -19.43 -17.62
C PHE A 90 -28.18 -20.18 -18.75
N PRO A 91 -27.70 -20.11 -20.03
CA PRO A 91 -26.55 -19.35 -20.50
C PRO A 91 -26.80 -17.83 -20.43
N HIS A 92 -25.75 -17.07 -20.09
CA HIS A 92 -25.86 -15.62 -19.97
C HIS A 92 -26.22 -14.97 -21.33
N PRO A 93 -27.13 -13.97 -21.36
CA PRO A 93 -27.42 -13.23 -22.58
C PRO A 93 -26.17 -12.59 -23.19
N ASN A 94 -25.98 -12.71 -24.51
CA ASN A 94 -24.78 -12.20 -25.18
C ASN A 94 -24.60 -10.67 -25.04
N GLN A 95 -25.69 -9.94 -24.86
CA GLN A 95 -25.66 -8.48 -24.66
C GLN A 95 -24.95 -8.06 -23.35
N LEU A 96 -24.87 -8.95 -22.35
CA LEU A 96 -24.19 -8.64 -21.10
C LEU A 96 -22.68 -8.43 -21.28
N ARG A 97 -22.10 -8.86 -22.41
CA ARG A 97 -20.70 -8.58 -22.77
C ARG A 97 -20.40 -7.09 -22.97
N PHE A 98 -21.44 -6.26 -23.12
CA PHE A 98 -21.33 -4.81 -23.24
C PHE A 98 -21.66 -4.08 -21.93
N GLU A 99 -21.82 -4.82 -20.83
CA GLU A 99 -22.03 -4.24 -19.51
C GLU A 99 -20.87 -3.27 -19.16
N PRO A 100 -21.18 -2.01 -18.80
CA PRO A 100 -20.17 -1.12 -18.26
C PRO A 100 -19.79 -1.57 -16.84
N MET A 101 -18.50 -1.60 -16.54
CA MET A 101 -18.05 -1.82 -15.17
C MET A 101 -18.38 -0.59 -14.31
N TYR A 102 -18.87 -0.82 -13.10
CA TYR A 102 -18.99 0.22 -12.08
C TYR A 102 -17.64 0.90 -11.83
N ALA A 103 -17.65 2.23 -11.70
CA ALA A 103 -16.53 3.01 -11.20
C ALA A 103 -16.56 3.06 -9.67
N CYS A 104 -15.43 3.43 -9.05
CA CYS A 104 -15.35 3.57 -7.60
C CYS A 104 -16.36 4.60 -7.05
N LEU A 105 -16.54 5.70 -7.78
CA LEU A 105 -17.43 6.79 -7.39
C LEU A 105 -18.91 6.43 -7.51
N ASP A 106 -19.28 5.39 -8.24
CA ASP A 106 -20.69 4.97 -8.36
C ASP A 106 -21.24 4.51 -7.00
N CYS A 107 -20.36 4.03 -6.11
CA CYS A 107 -20.71 3.62 -4.75
C CYS A 107 -20.03 4.48 -3.67
N HIS A 108 -18.81 4.97 -3.90
CA HIS A 108 -18.06 5.74 -2.90
C HIS A 108 -18.18 7.26 -3.05
N GLY A 109 -18.76 7.75 -4.15
CA GLY A 109 -18.88 9.18 -4.42
C GLY A 109 -20.07 9.79 -3.68
N GLY A 110 -19.88 10.98 -3.11
CA GLY A 110 -20.97 11.76 -2.49
C GLY A 110 -21.58 11.17 -1.22
N ASP A 111 -21.02 10.09 -0.67
CA ASP A 111 -21.46 9.46 0.57
C ASP A 111 -20.59 9.92 1.76
N GLU A 112 -21.23 10.53 2.76
CA GLU A 112 -20.58 11.03 3.98
C GLU A 112 -19.81 9.92 4.74
N THR A 113 -20.26 8.67 4.63
CA THR A 113 -19.60 7.49 5.23
C THR A 113 -18.18 7.32 4.70
N TYR A 114 -17.96 7.67 3.43
CA TYR A 114 -16.69 7.51 2.73
C TYR A 114 -15.92 8.81 2.55
N ALA A 115 -16.48 9.97 2.93
CA ALA A 115 -15.85 11.28 2.75
C ALA A 115 -14.41 11.37 3.29
N LYS A 116 -14.10 10.66 4.40
CA LYS A 116 -12.74 10.60 5.00
C LYS A 116 -11.66 9.98 4.10
N TYR A 117 -12.06 9.28 3.04
CA TYR A 117 -11.17 8.64 2.09
C TYR A 117 -10.88 9.51 0.86
N HIS A 118 -11.63 10.60 0.67
CA HIS A 118 -11.44 11.56 -0.41
C HIS A 118 -11.43 10.92 -1.81
N PHE A 119 -12.42 10.05 -2.09
CA PHE A 119 -12.49 9.31 -3.37
C PHE A 119 -12.59 10.24 -4.58
N GLU A 120 -13.23 11.40 -4.45
CA GLU A 120 -13.32 12.41 -5.51
C GLU A 120 -11.94 13.02 -5.81
N THR A 121 -11.14 13.30 -4.79
CA THR A 121 -9.75 13.77 -4.96
C THR A 121 -8.86 12.66 -5.53
N ILE A 122 -9.11 11.40 -5.16
CA ILE A 122 -8.44 10.25 -5.75
C ILE A 122 -8.74 10.14 -7.26
N ASP A 123 -10.02 10.25 -7.64
CA ASP A 123 -10.44 10.24 -9.05
C ASP A 123 -9.79 11.40 -9.83
N GLU A 124 -9.78 12.62 -9.25
CA GLU A 124 -9.12 13.76 -9.86
C GLU A 124 -7.61 13.50 -10.11
N GLN A 125 -6.92 12.91 -9.14
CA GLN A 125 -5.52 12.55 -9.28
C GLN A 125 -5.28 11.46 -10.32
N PHE A 126 -6.14 10.44 -10.35
CA PHE A 126 -6.09 9.36 -11.33
C PHE A 126 -6.25 9.91 -12.75
N ARG A 127 -7.21 10.82 -12.97
CA ARG A 127 -7.41 11.48 -14.28
C ARG A 127 -6.24 12.33 -14.75
N LYS A 128 -5.45 12.86 -13.81
CA LYS A 128 -4.20 13.60 -14.11
C LYS A 128 -2.98 12.69 -14.28
N SER A 129 -3.13 11.39 -14.01
CA SER A 129 -2.03 10.44 -14.08
C SER A 129 -1.73 10.02 -15.52
N VAL A 130 -0.52 9.50 -15.76
CA VAL A 130 -0.16 8.86 -17.04
C VAL A 130 -0.93 7.57 -17.30
N HIS A 131 -1.64 7.05 -16.31
CA HIS A 131 -2.49 5.86 -16.40
C HIS A 131 -3.98 6.22 -16.53
N SER A 132 -4.30 7.47 -16.86
CA SER A 132 -5.70 7.87 -17.02
C SER A 132 -6.32 7.30 -18.31
N PRO A 133 -7.66 7.20 -18.40
CA PRO A 133 -8.36 6.83 -19.64
C PRO A 133 -8.06 7.76 -20.81
N GLU A 134 -7.74 9.03 -20.54
CA GLU A 134 -7.38 10.03 -21.55
C GLU A 134 -5.99 9.77 -22.16
N THR A 135 -5.09 9.13 -21.42
CA THR A 135 -3.75 8.78 -21.89
C THR A 135 -3.71 7.35 -22.44
N LEU A 136 -4.39 6.41 -21.76
CA LEU A 136 -4.45 5.00 -22.10
C LEU A 136 -5.91 4.56 -22.20
N SER A 137 -6.41 4.47 -23.44
CA SER A 137 -7.78 4.06 -23.71
C SER A 137 -8.08 2.69 -23.06
N GLY A 138 -9.13 2.65 -22.24
CA GLY A 138 -9.54 1.44 -21.52
C GLY A 138 -8.80 1.18 -20.20
N PHE A 139 -7.90 2.07 -19.78
CA PHE A 139 -7.35 2.02 -18.42
C PHE A 139 -8.35 2.58 -17.41
N THR A 140 -8.53 1.89 -16.30
CA THR A 140 -9.48 2.21 -15.22
C THR A 140 -8.83 1.97 -13.86
N CYS A 141 -9.50 2.37 -12.78
CA CYS A 141 -9.07 2.07 -11.41
C CYS A 141 -8.84 0.56 -11.19
N TRP A 142 -9.60 -0.30 -11.88
CA TRP A 142 -9.55 -1.76 -11.75
C TRP A 142 -8.27 -2.38 -12.31
N ASN A 143 -7.54 -1.67 -13.18
CA ASN A 143 -6.26 -2.14 -13.71
C ASN A 143 -5.17 -2.17 -12.62
N CYS A 144 -5.29 -1.32 -11.60
CA CYS A 144 -4.44 -1.37 -10.41
C CYS A 144 -5.12 -2.13 -9.26
N HIS A 145 -6.40 -1.87 -9.03
CA HIS A 145 -7.17 -2.41 -7.92
C HIS A 145 -8.10 -3.50 -8.43
N ASP A 146 -7.67 -4.76 -8.53
CA ASP A 146 -8.54 -5.84 -9.02
C ASP A 146 -9.82 -5.97 -8.17
N PRO A 147 -11.04 -5.86 -8.74
CA PRO A 147 -12.28 -5.80 -7.95
C PRO A 147 -12.55 -7.09 -7.17
N HIS A 148 -11.97 -8.20 -7.61
CA HIS A 148 -12.18 -9.53 -7.04
C HIS A 148 -11.05 -9.99 -6.11
N SER A 149 -9.98 -9.22 -5.93
CA SER A 149 -8.84 -9.65 -5.11
C SER A 149 -8.09 -8.51 -4.42
N PHE A 150 -8.46 -7.26 -4.66
CA PHE A 150 -7.80 -6.11 -4.04
C PHE A 150 -8.00 -6.11 -2.52
N ARG A 151 -6.89 -5.91 -1.79
CA ARG A 151 -6.85 -5.90 -0.32
C ARG A 151 -6.37 -4.56 0.19
N ILE A 152 -6.89 -4.14 1.33
CA ILE A 152 -6.48 -2.91 2.01
C ILE A 152 -5.42 -3.27 3.07
N ASN A 153 -4.16 -3.37 2.64
CA ASN A 153 -3.09 -3.93 3.49
C ASN A 153 -2.57 -2.99 4.60
N GLN A 154 -2.76 -1.68 4.48
CA GLN A 154 -2.31 -0.74 5.52
C GLN A 154 -3.04 -0.92 6.87
N ARG A 155 -4.08 -1.74 6.95
CA ARG A 155 -4.98 -1.84 8.12
C ARG A 155 -5.07 -3.23 8.73
N THR A 156 -4.40 -4.22 8.17
CA THR A 156 -4.59 -5.64 8.52
C THR A 156 -3.51 -6.22 9.44
N GLY A 157 -2.56 -5.40 9.92
CA GLY A 157 -1.48 -5.85 10.81
C GLY A 157 -0.36 -6.62 10.09
N GLU A 158 -0.29 -6.55 8.76
CA GLU A 158 0.82 -7.10 7.99
C GLU A 158 2.13 -6.32 8.20
N THR A 159 3.26 -6.98 7.94
CA THR A 159 4.57 -6.33 7.97
C THR A 159 4.69 -5.31 6.83
N ILE A 160 5.52 -4.30 7.04
CA ILE A 160 5.87 -3.29 6.04
C ILE A 160 6.38 -3.96 4.75
N ALA A 161 7.28 -4.94 4.88
CA ALA A 161 7.84 -5.68 3.75
C ALA A 161 6.76 -6.39 2.91
N ASN A 162 5.76 -7.01 3.55
CA ASN A 162 4.66 -7.67 2.83
C ASN A 162 3.79 -6.66 2.09
N THR A 163 3.52 -5.50 2.71
CA THR A 163 2.75 -4.43 2.06
C THR A 163 3.50 -3.87 0.85
N ILE A 164 4.82 -3.67 0.95
CA ILE A 164 5.64 -3.22 -0.19
C ILE A 164 5.62 -4.24 -1.33
N ALA A 165 5.80 -5.52 -1.00
CA ALA A 165 5.78 -6.59 -1.99
C ALA A 165 4.42 -6.65 -2.72
N TYR A 166 3.32 -6.54 -1.98
CA TYR A 166 1.98 -6.52 -2.56
C TYR A 166 1.74 -5.29 -3.44
N ASP A 167 2.00 -4.09 -2.93
CA ASP A 167 1.77 -2.83 -3.64
C ASP A 167 2.60 -2.79 -4.93
N ASN A 168 3.87 -3.22 -4.88
CA ASN A 168 4.74 -3.27 -6.05
C ASN A 168 4.28 -4.34 -7.05
N ALA A 169 3.79 -5.50 -6.59
CA ALA A 169 3.33 -6.57 -7.46
C ALA A 169 2.19 -6.11 -8.40
N VAL A 170 1.38 -5.14 -7.99
CA VAL A 170 0.37 -4.50 -8.86
C VAL A 170 1.03 -3.84 -10.06
N CYS A 171 2.06 -3.01 -9.85
CA CYS A 171 2.81 -2.35 -10.91
C CYS A 171 3.54 -3.38 -11.80
N MET A 172 4.09 -4.43 -11.18
CA MET A 172 4.85 -5.46 -11.89
C MET A 172 4.01 -6.30 -12.86
N LYS A 173 2.67 -6.32 -12.73
CA LYS A 173 1.77 -6.93 -13.73
C LYS A 173 1.97 -6.36 -15.14
N CYS A 174 2.46 -5.11 -15.25
CA CYS A 174 2.78 -4.46 -16.53
C CYS A 174 4.27 -4.06 -16.66
N HIS A 175 4.98 -3.77 -15.55
CA HIS A 175 6.30 -3.11 -15.56
C HIS A 175 7.53 -4.01 -15.28
N PHE A 176 7.42 -5.35 -15.22
CA PHE A 176 8.52 -6.23 -14.79
C PHE A 176 9.76 -6.28 -15.71
N GLU A 177 9.82 -7.20 -16.66
CA GLU A 177 11.06 -7.42 -17.42
C GLU A 177 10.82 -7.56 -18.92
N THR A 178 9.61 -8.00 -19.27
CA THR A 178 9.01 -7.88 -20.59
C THR A 178 7.56 -7.47 -20.36
N GLY A 179 7.16 -6.27 -20.80
CA GLY A 179 5.76 -5.82 -20.73
C GLY A 179 4.88 -6.66 -21.67
N SER A 180 4.68 -7.94 -21.34
CA SER A 180 4.66 -8.98 -22.38
C SER A 180 3.35 -9.11 -23.14
N GLU A 181 2.20 -8.76 -22.58
CA GLU A 181 0.92 -8.82 -23.31
C GLU A 181 -0.02 -7.69 -22.89
N LYS A 182 -0.17 -7.45 -21.58
CA LYS A 182 -1.04 -6.37 -21.06
C LYS A 182 -0.63 -4.97 -21.53
N MET A 183 0.68 -4.68 -21.53
CA MET A 183 1.17 -3.39 -22.01
C MET A 183 0.96 -3.24 -23.53
N LEU A 184 1.12 -4.33 -24.28
CA LEU A 184 0.84 -4.34 -25.71
C LEU A 184 -0.64 -4.07 -26.01
N LEU A 185 -1.55 -4.63 -25.20
CA LEU A 185 -2.99 -4.39 -25.33
C LEU A 185 -3.39 -2.95 -25.00
N LEU A 186 -2.73 -2.32 -24.02
CA LEU A 186 -3.10 -0.97 -23.54
C LEU A 186 -2.42 0.16 -24.33
N ALA A 187 -1.15 0.00 -24.69
CA ALA A 187 -0.34 1.08 -25.26
C ALA A 187 0.32 0.70 -26.59
N ASN A 188 0.19 -0.55 -27.05
CA ASN A 188 0.92 -1.08 -28.22
C ASN A 188 2.44 -0.85 -28.16
N GLU A 189 3.00 -0.84 -26.95
CA GLU A 189 4.40 -0.55 -26.68
C GLU A 189 5.08 -1.67 -25.90
N LYS A 190 6.39 -1.82 -26.15
CA LYS A 190 7.26 -2.67 -25.33
C LYS A 190 8.07 -1.81 -24.39
N LEU A 191 7.89 -2.02 -23.09
CA LEU A 191 8.69 -1.36 -22.07
C LEU A 191 10.11 -1.94 -22.04
N LYS A 192 11.07 -1.07 -21.72
CA LYS A 192 12.43 -1.50 -21.36
C LYS A 192 12.38 -2.33 -20.07
N PRO A 193 13.26 -3.33 -19.91
CA PRO A 193 13.35 -4.08 -18.66
C PRO A 193 13.54 -3.15 -17.45
N MET A 194 12.92 -3.49 -16.31
CA MET A 194 13.02 -2.67 -15.09
C MET A 194 14.48 -2.47 -14.65
N SER A 195 15.31 -3.51 -14.78
CA SER A 195 16.74 -3.47 -14.45
C SER A 195 17.52 -2.43 -15.24
N VAL A 196 17.13 -2.19 -16.49
CA VAL A 196 17.72 -1.17 -17.36
C VAL A 196 17.16 0.21 -17.04
N SER A 197 15.84 0.33 -16.84
CA SER A 197 15.19 1.62 -16.57
C SER A 197 15.55 2.21 -15.20
N HIS A 198 16.09 1.39 -14.29
CA HIS A 198 16.47 1.77 -12.93
C HIS A 198 17.97 1.61 -12.64
N ASP A 199 18.82 1.54 -13.67
CA ASP A 199 20.28 1.35 -13.55
C ASP A 199 20.98 2.37 -12.61
N TRP A 200 20.40 3.56 -12.49
CA TRP A 200 20.84 4.63 -11.60
C TRP A 200 20.61 4.36 -10.10
N LEU A 201 19.73 3.40 -9.74
CA LEU A 201 19.47 3.06 -8.35
C LEU A 201 20.55 2.10 -7.79
N PRO A 202 21.19 2.43 -6.66
CA PRO A 202 22.13 1.52 -6.02
C PRO A 202 21.38 0.33 -5.41
N ASN A 203 21.87 -0.89 -5.65
CA ASN A 203 21.30 -2.13 -5.13
C ASN A 203 19.77 -2.22 -5.35
N GLN A 204 19.37 -2.18 -6.62
CA GLN A 204 17.97 -2.19 -7.09
C GLN A 204 17.09 -3.20 -6.36
N GLU A 205 17.56 -4.44 -6.21
CA GLU A 205 16.80 -5.52 -5.56
C GLU A 205 16.41 -5.16 -4.12
N LEU A 206 17.37 -4.65 -3.35
CA LEU A 206 17.10 -4.22 -1.99
C LEU A 206 16.18 -2.99 -1.98
N HIS A 207 16.37 -2.05 -2.91
CA HIS A 207 15.52 -0.86 -3.00
C HIS A 207 14.06 -1.23 -3.26
N PHE A 208 13.77 -2.12 -4.20
CA PHE A 208 12.41 -2.56 -4.53
C PHE A 208 11.76 -3.41 -3.43
N LYS A 209 12.55 -4.00 -2.53
CA LYS A 209 12.04 -4.70 -1.33
C LYS A 209 11.67 -3.75 -0.19
N GLN A 210 12.19 -2.52 -0.21
CA GLN A 210 12.10 -1.56 0.90
C GLN A 210 11.30 -0.29 0.57
N VAL A 211 11.05 -0.03 -0.70
CA VAL A 211 10.36 1.18 -1.18
C VAL A 211 9.30 0.79 -2.21
N ARG A 212 8.11 1.39 -2.10
CA ARG A 212 7.05 1.17 -3.09
C ARG A 212 7.32 1.97 -4.36
N CYS A 213 6.92 1.46 -5.51
CA CYS A 213 7.06 2.16 -6.80
C CYS A 213 6.44 3.56 -6.76
N ILE A 214 5.27 3.69 -6.12
CA ILE A 214 4.54 4.95 -6.00
C ILE A 214 5.23 6.00 -5.12
N GLU A 215 6.21 5.65 -4.29
CA GLU A 215 6.97 6.65 -3.54
C GLU A 215 7.82 7.55 -4.45
N CYS A 216 8.26 7.01 -5.59
CA CYS A 216 9.01 7.75 -6.59
C CYS A 216 8.14 8.18 -7.77
N HIS A 217 7.11 7.39 -8.12
CA HIS A 217 6.31 7.59 -9.33
C HIS A 217 4.99 8.33 -9.11
N ALA A 218 4.55 8.60 -7.89
CA ALA A 218 3.33 9.37 -7.65
C ALA A 218 3.64 10.77 -7.11
N ALA A 219 2.92 11.78 -7.61
CA ALA A 219 3.01 13.13 -7.07
C ALA A 219 2.29 13.21 -5.72
N MET A 220 3.04 13.54 -4.67
CA MET A 220 2.51 13.60 -3.30
C MET A 220 1.43 14.66 -3.14
N HIS A 221 0.51 14.41 -2.22
CA HIS A 221 -0.60 15.31 -1.94
C HIS A 221 -0.96 15.30 -0.45
N ASP A 222 -1.07 16.48 0.13
CA ASP A 222 -1.15 16.64 1.59
C ASP A 222 -2.43 16.05 2.20
N SER A 223 -3.53 16.07 1.44
CA SER A 223 -4.84 15.57 1.91
C SER A 223 -5.05 14.08 1.69
N LEU A 224 -4.18 13.40 0.93
CA LEU A 224 -4.33 11.97 0.64
C LEU A 224 -3.35 11.13 1.43
N LEU A 225 -3.76 9.91 1.74
CA LEU A 225 -2.91 8.89 2.36
C LEU A 225 -1.99 8.23 1.34
N ILE A 226 -2.53 8.01 0.14
CA ILE A 226 -1.84 7.39 -0.98
C ILE A 226 -2.12 8.26 -2.19
N ALA A 227 -1.06 8.74 -2.84
CA ALA A 227 -1.17 9.52 -4.06
C ALA A 227 -1.58 8.61 -5.23
N HIS A 228 -2.54 9.06 -6.03
CA HIS A 228 -3.04 8.37 -7.22
C HIS A 228 -2.62 9.07 -8.53
N MET A 229 -1.93 10.21 -8.44
CA MET A 229 -1.38 10.90 -9.60
C MET A 229 -0.03 10.28 -9.96
N VAL A 230 -0.07 9.12 -10.61
CA VAL A 230 1.12 8.46 -11.17
C VAL A 230 1.67 9.29 -12.32
N THR A 231 2.96 9.54 -12.30
CA THR A 231 3.69 10.39 -13.24
C THR A 231 4.62 9.57 -14.13
N SER A 232 5.08 10.18 -15.21
CA SER A 232 6.01 9.54 -16.15
C SER A 232 7.37 9.22 -15.50
N ALA A 233 8.14 8.34 -16.13
CA ALA A 233 9.49 7.99 -15.68
C ALA A 233 10.46 9.17 -15.63
N ASP A 234 10.21 10.23 -16.42
CA ASP A 234 11.03 11.45 -16.45
C ASP A 234 10.71 12.38 -15.28
N SER A 235 9.52 12.27 -14.71
CA SER A 235 9.06 13.04 -13.55
C SER A 235 9.30 12.34 -12.22
N ALA A 236 9.76 11.08 -12.25
CA ALA A 236 9.97 10.29 -11.05
C ALA A 236 11.08 10.89 -10.15
N VAL A 237 10.93 10.73 -8.83
CA VAL A 237 11.94 11.20 -7.87
C VAL A 237 13.24 10.42 -8.05
N ARG A 238 14.32 11.13 -8.41
CA ARG A 238 15.67 10.55 -8.58
C ARG A 238 16.71 11.05 -7.57
N GLN A 239 16.38 12.11 -6.82
CA GLN A 239 17.32 12.68 -5.87
C GLN A 239 17.26 11.92 -4.55
N CYS A 240 18.31 11.16 -4.23
CA CYS A 240 18.36 10.30 -3.04
C CYS A 240 18.03 11.06 -1.75
N LYS A 241 18.39 12.34 -1.65
CA LYS A 241 18.16 13.19 -0.47
C LYS A 241 16.67 13.40 -0.15
N GLU A 242 15.77 13.27 -1.12
CA GLU A 242 14.32 13.43 -0.89
C GLU A 242 13.78 12.33 0.03
N CYS A 243 14.38 11.14 -0.03
CA CYS A 243 14.07 10.00 0.83
C CYS A 243 15.08 9.81 1.97
N HIS A 244 16.35 10.16 1.74
CA HIS A 244 17.47 9.98 2.67
C HIS A 244 17.86 11.27 3.40
N SER A 245 16.89 12.10 3.77
CA SER A 245 17.10 13.27 4.62
C SER A 245 16.26 13.22 5.89
N ARG A 246 16.52 14.14 6.82
CA ARG A 246 15.81 14.24 8.10
C ARG A 246 14.30 14.46 7.93
N ASN A 247 13.91 15.24 6.92
CA ASN A 247 12.53 15.54 6.56
C ASN A 247 12.20 14.84 5.24
N SER A 248 12.23 13.51 5.26
CA SER A 248 12.03 12.73 4.03
C SER A 248 10.57 12.68 3.60
N MET A 249 10.35 12.57 2.29
CA MET A 249 9.01 12.34 1.73
C MET A 249 8.35 11.07 2.28
N LEU A 250 9.14 10.05 2.63
CA LEU A 250 8.67 8.80 3.22
C LEU A 250 7.91 9.02 4.54
N LEU A 251 8.21 10.10 5.29
CA LEU A 251 7.50 10.42 6.53
C LEU A 251 6.08 10.96 6.26
N SER A 252 5.91 11.70 5.16
CA SER A 252 4.63 12.27 4.75
C SER A 252 3.74 11.31 3.95
N SER A 253 4.33 10.31 3.28
CA SER A 253 3.61 9.30 2.50
C SER A 253 3.51 7.98 3.24
N TRP A 254 4.59 7.19 3.22
CA TRP A 254 4.62 5.79 3.63
C TRP A 254 4.42 5.60 5.13
N TYR A 255 5.16 6.36 5.94
CA TYR A 255 5.15 6.22 7.39
C TYR A 255 4.12 7.13 8.08
N ARG A 256 3.25 7.84 7.34
CA ARG A 256 2.37 8.89 7.89
C ARG A 256 1.57 8.45 9.13
N PHE A 257 1.03 7.24 9.13
CA PHE A 257 0.29 6.69 10.28
C PHE A 257 1.18 6.19 11.41
N GLN A 258 2.30 5.54 11.10
CA GLN A 258 3.27 5.13 12.12
C GLN A 258 3.93 6.34 12.79
N ASN A 259 3.98 7.47 12.08
CA ASN A 259 4.59 8.73 12.48
C ASN A 259 3.88 9.50 13.60
N ILE A 260 2.66 9.16 14.01
CA ILE A 260 1.97 9.92 15.06
C ILE A 260 2.37 9.44 16.46
N GLU A 261 2.70 8.15 16.63
CA GLU A 261 2.92 7.57 17.96
C GLU A 261 4.40 7.43 18.38
N ASN A 262 5.37 7.42 17.44
CA ASN A 262 6.75 6.97 17.74
C ASN A 262 7.90 7.90 17.30
N ARG A 263 7.64 9.20 17.06
CA ARG A 263 8.65 10.14 16.46
C ARG A 263 10.00 10.19 17.17
N SER A 264 10.05 10.03 18.50
CA SER A 264 11.28 10.21 19.28
C SER A 264 11.52 9.09 20.28
N LYS A 265 11.48 7.83 19.84
CA LYS A 265 11.91 6.71 20.72
C LYS A 265 13.44 6.75 20.90
N ASN A 266 13.90 6.74 22.15
CA ASN A 266 15.31 6.62 22.56
C ASN A 266 16.30 7.67 21.98
N GLY A 267 15.85 8.91 21.74
CA GLY A 267 16.72 10.02 21.32
C GLY A 267 17.12 10.00 19.83
N PHE A 268 16.49 9.16 19.02
CA PHE A 268 16.65 9.15 17.57
C PHE A 268 15.72 10.16 16.90
N VAL A 269 16.20 10.76 15.82
CA VAL A 269 15.49 11.80 15.07
C VAL A 269 14.26 11.25 14.34
N ASN A 270 14.29 9.99 13.89
CA ASN A 270 13.15 9.26 13.33
C ASN A 270 13.19 7.79 13.78
N GLY A 271 12.72 7.51 15.00
CA GLY A 271 12.82 6.20 15.67
C GLY A 271 12.28 5.01 14.86
N ILE A 272 11.29 5.25 14.01
CA ILE A 272 10.58 4.24 13.20
C ILE A 272 11.44 3.76 12.03
N LEU A 273 12.20 4.67 11.39
CA LEU A 273 13.09 4.31 10.30
C LEU A 273 14.16 3.32 10.76
N LEU A 274 14.62 3.37 12.02
CA LEU A 274 15.65 2.45 12.51
C LEU A 274 15.26 0.98 12.51
N ASN A 275 13.98 0.67 12.74
CA ASN A 275 13.53 -0.72 12.80
C ASN A 275 13.25 -1.32 11.41
N GLU A 276 12.99 -0.47 10.42
CA GLU A 276 12.46 -0.89 9.12
C GLU A 276 13.40 -0.54 7.95
N ALA A 277 14.13 0.58 8.01
CA ALA A 277 15.09 1.01 7.00
C ALA A 277 16.17 1.96 7.58
N TYR A 278 17.42 1.51 7.69
CA TYR A 278 18.51 2.41 8.07
C TYR A 278 18.74 3.49 7.01
N VAL A 279 18.28 4.71 7.30
CA VAL A 279 18.41 5.87 6.41
C VAL A 279 19.47 6.82 6.93
N ILE A 280 20.62 6.88 6.25
CA ILE A 280 21.73 7.78 6.59
C ILE A 280 21.21 9.22 6.74
N GLY A 281 21.45 9.84 7.90
CA GLY A 281 21.00 11.19 8.24
C GLY A 281 19.63 11.27 8.93
N ALA A 282 18.67 10.42 8.54
CA ALA A 282 17.34 10.38 9.17
C ALA A 282 17.31 9.48 10.43
N SER A 283 18.19 8.48 10.51
CA SER A 283 18.33 7.55 11.64
C SER A 283 19.40 7.96 12.66
N ARG A 284 19.81 9.24 12.69
CA ARG A 284 20.80 9.75 13.66
C ARG A 284 20.24 9.82 15.08
N ASN A 285 21.09 9.53 16.06
CA ASN A 285 20.78 9.73 17.48
C ASN A 285 21.30 11.09 17.94
N GLU A 286 20.40 11.95 18.42
CA GLU A 286 20.74 13.32 18.80
C GLU A 286 21.55 13.38 20.11
N ILE A 287 21.31 12.43 21.02
CA ILE A 287 22.05 12.32 22.28
C ILE A 287 23.52 12.00 21.98
N LEU A 288 23.77 11.03 21.08
CA LEU A 288 25.14 10.70 20.67
C LEU A 288 25.82 11.87 19.97
N ASN A 289 25.11 12.61 19.11
CA ASN A 289 25.66 13.80 18.45
C ASN A 289 26.11 14.86 19.48
N ILE A 290 25.25 15.16 20.46
CA ILE A 290 25.57 16.13 21.52
C ILE A 290 26.75 15.63 22.35
N LEU A 291 26.76 14.36 22.73
CA LEU A 291 27.82 13.76 23.55
C LEU A 291 29.17 13.78 22.81
N SER A 292 29.18 13.49 21.50
CA SER A 292 30.37 13.65 20.66
C SER A 292 30.88 15.09 20.63
N LEU A 293 29.98 16.07 20.53
CA LEU A 293 30.34 17.49 20.48
C LEU A 293 30.89 17.99 21.83
N VAL A 294 30.32 17.51 22.93
CA VAL A 294 30.82 17.76 24.29
C VAL A 294 32.21 17.15 24.48
N LEU A 295 32.42 15.88 24.12
CA LEU A 295 33.72 15.21 24.23
C LEU A 295 34.80 15.91 23.38
N PHE A 296 34.44 16.33 22.18
CA PHE A 296 35.32 17.09 21.30
C PHE A 296 35.71 18.44 21.93
N GLY A 297 34.73 19.17 22.47
CA GLY A 297 34.97 20.42 23.20
C GLY A 297 35.87 20.25 24.43
N LEU A 298 35.65 19.18 25.21
CA LEU A 298 36.49 18.85 26.37
C LEU A 298 37.92 18.51 25.97
N THR A 299 38.11 17.81 24.85
CA THR A 299 39.43 17.45 24.34
C THR A 299 40.19 18.70 23.88
N LEU A 300 39.53 19.59 23.12
CA LEU A 300 40.11 20.89 22.74
C LEU A 300 40.44 21.75 23.97
N GLY A 301 39.54 21.78 24.96
CA GLY A 301 39.77 22.46 26.23
C GLY A 301 40.99 21.91 26.98
N GLY A 302 41.12 20.59 27.06
CA GLY A 302 42.28 19.93 27.67
C GLY A 302 43.60 20.27 26.97
N ILE A 303 43.60 20.28 25.63
CA ILE A 303 44.76 20.67 24.82
C ILE A 303 45.13 22.14 25.09
N LEU A 304 44.14 23.05 25.13
CA LEU A 304 44.36 24.47 25.42
C LEU A 304 44.94 24.68 26.81
N VAL A 305 44.36 24.04 27.84
CA VAL A 305 44.86 24.12 29.22
C VAL A 305 46.30 23.61 29.30
N HIS A 306 46.59 22.48 28.66
CA HIS A 306 47.94 21.92 28.62
C HIS A 306 48.93 22.86 27.90
N ALA A 307 48.53 23.45 26.76
CA ALA A 307 49.34 24.42 26.03
C ALA A 307 49.62 25.69 26.87
N LEU A 308 48.62 26.21 27.57
CA LEU A 308 48.77 27.37 28.46
C LEU A 308 49.70 27.09 29.63
N PHE A 309 49.58 25.93 30.27
CA PHE A 309 50.51 25.51 31.32
C PHE A 309 51.94 25.38 30.80
N ARG A 310 52.13 24.79 29.61
CA ARG A 310 53.45 24.68 28.98
C ARG A 310 54.07 26.05 28.73
N LEU A 311 53.30 27.01 28.20
CA LEU A 311 53.77 28.37 27.96
C LEU A 311 54.15 29.08 29.26
N LYS A 312 53.32 28.96 30.32
CA LYS A 312 53.56 29.61 31.61
C LYS A 312 54.78 29.03 32.34
N ILE A 313 55.01 27.72 32.26
CA ILE A 313 56.18 27.04 32.83
C ILE A 313 57.46 27.43 32.08
N ASN A 314 57.45 27.45 30.74
CA ASN A 314 58.62 27.88 29.96
C ASN A 314 58.97 29.35 30.18
N LYS A 315 57.98 30.23 30.37
CA LYS A 315 58.21 31.64 30.72
C LYS A 315 58.85 31.84 32.11
N ARG A 316 58.65 30.87 33.01
CA ARG A 316 59.24 30.88 34.36
C ARG A 316 60.72 30.45 34.34
N LYS A 317 61.07 29.51 33.45
CA LYS A 317 62.46 29.07 33.22
C LYS A 317 63.35 30.07 32.47
N SER A 318 62.78 31.11 31.85
CA SER A 318 63.56 32.15 31.15
C SER A 318 63.83 33.40 32.02
N HIS A 319 63.38 33.40 33.28
CA HIS A 319 63.54 34.49 34.24
C HIS A 319 64.35 34.08 35.49
N GLU A 320 64.86 32.84 35.52
CA GLU A 320 66.00 32.39 36.33
C GLU A 320 67.24 32.34 35.44
#